data_AF-A0A831L2N0-F1
#
_entry.id   AF-A0A831L2N0-F1
#
_cell.length_a   1.000
_cell.length_b   1.000
_cell.length_c   1.000
_cell.angle_alpha   90.00
_cell.angle_beta   90.00
_cell.angle_gamma   90.00
#
_symmetry.space_group_name_H-M   'P 1'
#
loop_
_entity.id
_entity.type
_entity.pdbx_description
1 polymer ?
#
loop_
_entity_poly.entity_id
_entity_poly.type
_entity_poly.pdbx_seq_one_letter_code
_entity_poly.pdbx_strand_id
1 'polypeptide(L)'
;MQTTRRTILFPGDDVTAPIDEVGGKACSLLRLCRVGLPVPPGCVLTTAFFELWSASIRETTAWHAIKASGGVVPASCAEALQNHCQSLPYSPDQQKVLEQSLRHLPNRSGVWVVRSSSPAEDLGEASSAGLYRTEIGVPTEALCDAIRNVFASSFEERVFAYQRRKGHTTSLPQMAVIVQEAVPADVAGIAFSSNPVSNSHQEVVINAGWGLGESIVSGRVSPDELVLAKHGAAILDRKMGGKETAIFLLPGGGVRECHGYRSGRFCLEEEDAVALRDLTLRVEELYGCPVDVEWASLNGEMLLLQARPVTTMVPLPEALRTAVDTPARMYLDLTLVEHGMQGALSPLGSSWMDLVLGYTLESLTAHPRLGRDAVTGIGQVVDGRMYLNISNLMWVMKPRMISLIFGGLDAYSAAIIRSADPGQWKTPGRPPLLSGILAASLRHSHDLFFHAARGFLLPETVAHECRASTAEFLRALDDLESQDLSFADYCRQAGRLTV
;
A
#
# COMPACT_ATOMS: atom_id res chain seq x y z
N MET A 1 -16.54 26.47 23.14
CA MET A 1 -17.22 25.73 22.06
C MET A 1 -16.62 26.24 20.76
N GLN A 2 -15.75 25.46 20.10
CA GLN A 2 -15.33 25.79 18.74
C GLN A 2 -16.57 25.64 17.85
N THR A 3 -16.99 26.72 17.19
CA THR A 3 -18.01 26.68 16.16
C THR A 3 -17.48 25.85 15.00
N THR A 4 -17.97 24.63 14.84
CA THR A 4 -17.65 23.75 13.70
C THR A 4 -17.98 24.48 12.41
N ARG A 5 -17.02 24.60 11.50
CA ARG A 5 -17.23 25.39 10.27
C ARG A 5 -18.12 24.58 9.34
N ARG A 6 -18.99 25.24 8.58
CA ARG A 6 -19.83 24.59 7.56
C ARG A 6 -19.14 24.47 6.20
N THR A 7 -18.14 25.30 5.94
CA THR A 7 -17.38 25.32 4.70
C THR A 7 -15.91 25.63 4.98
N ILE A 8 -15.01 25.10 4.16
CA ILE A 8 -13.57 25.39 4.18
C ILE A 8 -13.11 25.58 2.73
N LEU A 9 -12.52 26.72 2.40
CA LEU A 9 -11.97 27.03 1.07
C LEU A 9 -10.53 26.56 0.93
N PHE A 10 -10.17 25.98 -0.22
CA PHE A 10 -8.80 25.59 -0.53
C PHE A 10 -8.45 25.87 -2.00
N PRO A 11 -7.26 26.42 -2.31
CA PRO A 11 -6.40 27.14 -1.38
C PRO A 11 -7.10 28.42 -0.87
N GLY A 12 -6.83 28.83 0.37
CA GLY A 12 -7.38 30.08 0.93
C GLY A 12 -7.48 30.07 2.45
N ASP A 13 -8.18 29.08 3.00
CA ASP A 13 -8.28 28.91 4.44
C ASP A 13 -7.06 28.10 4.95
N ASP A 14 -6.20 28.70 5.77
CA ASP A 14 -5.15 27.96 6.48
C ASP A 14 -5.72 27.28 7.73
N VAL A 15 -6.42 26.16 7.50
CA VAL A 15 -7.12 25.42 8.54
C VAL A 15 -6.77 23.95 8.47
N THR A 16 -6.33 23.39 9.60
CA THR A 16 -6.42 21.95 9.85
C THR A 16 -7.83 21.61 10.28
N ALA A 17 -8.50 20.74 9.54
CA ALA A 17 -9.77 20.15 9.96
C ALA A 17 -9.56 18.67 10.32
N PRO A 18 -10.16 18.19 11.41
CA PRO A 18 -10.06 16.79 11.80
C PRO A 18 -10.82 15.91 10.79
N ILE A 19 -10.41 14.65 10.63
CA ILE A 19 -10.96 13.74 9.60
C ILE A 19 -12.47 13.50 9.79
N ASP A 20 -12.95 13.61 11.01
CA ASP A 20 -14.34 13.55 11.45
C ASP A 20 -15.20 14.74 10.97
N GLU A 21 -14.59 15.88 10.64
CA GLU A 21 -15.29 17.05 10.10
C GLU A 21 -15.33 17.07 8.56
N VAL A 22 -14.27 16.58 7.90
CA VAL A 22 -14.08 16.77 6.44
C VAL A 22 -13.90 15.48 5.65
N GLY A 23 -13.67 14.35 6.31
CA GLY A 23 -13.36 13.07 5.68
C GLY A 23 -11.93 12.97 5.13
N GLY A 24 -11.54 11.75 4.76
CA GLY A 24 -10.17 11.44 4.35
C GLY A 24 -9.69 12.21 3.13
N LYS A 25 -10.47 12.22 2.04
CA LYS A 25 -10.09 12.88 0.78
C LYS A 25 -9.89 14.38 0.94
N ALA A 26 -10.81 15.05 1.64
CA ALA A 26 -10.69 16.48 1.88
C ALA A 26 -9.50 16.80 2.79
N CYS A 27 -9.27 15.99 3.84
CA CYS A 27 -8.09 16.13 4.70
C CYS A 27 -6.79 16.03 3.89
N SER A 28 -6.71 15.08 2.96
CA SER A 28 -5.61 14.95 2.01
C SER A 28 -5.42 16.21 1.15
N LEU A 29 -6.48 16.73 0.51
CA LEU A 29 -6.42 17.95 -0.30
C LEU A 29 -5.99 19.18 0.50
N LEU A 30 -6.54 19.36 1.70
CA LEU A 30 -6.17 20.45 2.61
C LEU A 30 -4.69 20.36 2.99
N ARG A 31 -4.18 19.16 3.28
CA ARG A 31 -2.77 18.92 3.58
C ARG A 31 -1.86 19.32 2.41
N LEU A 32 -2.22 18.94 1.18
CA LEU A 32 -1.49 19.30 -0.04
C LEU A 32 -1.47 20.82 -0.26
N CYS A 33 -2.62 21.49 -0.16
CA CYS A 33 -2.74 22.94 -0.35
C CYS A 33 -1.88 23.74 0.64
N ARG A 34 -1.81 23.30 1.90
CA ARG A 34 -1.09 24.01 2.97
C ARG A 34 0.41 24.09 2.74
N VAL A 35 1.00 23.12 2.03
CA VAL A 35 2.41 23.15 1.65
C VAL A 35 2.64 23.74 0.25
N GLY A 36 1.62 24.37 -0.32
CA GLY A 36 1.70 25.04 -1.62
C GLY A 36 1.82 24.10 -2.81
N LEU A 37 1.36 22.85 -2.68
CA LEU A 37 1.29 21.95 -3.83
C LEU A 37 0.11 22.33 -4.75
N PRO A 38 0.24 22.12 -6.07
CA PRO A 38 -0.74 22.57 -7.05
C PRO A 38 -2.00 21.70 -6.97
N VAL A 39 -3.04 22.19 -6.33
CA VAL A 39 -4.34 21.52 -6.21
C VAL A 39 -5.40 22.44 -6.81
N PRO A 40 -6.34 21.94 -7.64
CA PRO A 40 -7.40 22.78 -8.16
C PRO A 40 -8.24 23.40 -7.03
N PRO A 41 -8.62 24.67 -7.14
CA PRO A 41 -9.35 25.36 -6.10
C PRO A 41 -10.75 24.75 -5.89
N GLY A 42 -11.21 24.76 -4.65
CA GLY A 42 -12.50 24.19 -4.24
C GLY A 42 -12.89 24.56 -2.83
N CYS A 43 -14.02 24.03 -2.39
CA CYS A 43 -14.46 24.08 -1.00
C CYS A 43 -14.85 22.69 -0.49
N VAL A 44 -14.76 22.53 0.83
CA VAL A 44 -15.29 21.36 1.54
C VAL A 44 -16.54 21.79 2.28
N LEU A 45 -17.69 21.24 1.90
CA LEU A 45 -18.91 21.26 2.72
C LEU A 45 -18.74 20.21 3.81
N THR A 46 -18.51 20.66 5.04
CA THR A 46 -18.16 19.78 6.17
C THR A 46 -19.35 18.93 6.61
N THR A 47 -19.14 17.96 7.49
CA THR A 47 -20.23 17.21 8.12
C THR A 47 -21.25 18.12 8.82
N ALA A 48 -20.81 19.26 9.37
CA ALA A 48 -21.69 20.26 9.98
C ALA A 48 -22.62 20.98 8.97
N PHE A 49 -22.24 21.05 7.68
CA PHE A 49 -23.13 21.53 6.62
C PHE A 49 -24.35 20.62 6.47
N PHE A 50 -24.19 19.32 6.68
CA PHE A 50 -25.22 18.30 6.48
C PHE A 50 -25.95 17.90 7.78
N GLU A 51 -25.68 18.52 8.92
CA GLU A 51 -26.26 18.08 10.20
C GLU A 51 -27.80 18.11 10.22
N LEU A 52 -28.43 19.10 9.57
CA LEU A 52 -29.90 19.15 9.45
C LEU A 52 -30.45 17.97 8.63
N TRP A 53 -29.74 17.57 7.59
CA TRP A 53 -30.09 16.43 6.74
C TRP A 53 -29.90 15.12 7.51
N SER A 54 -28.76 14.97 8.19
CA SER A 54 -28.48 13.83 9.06
C SER A 54 -29.51 13.70 10.19
N ALA A 55 -29.92 14.80 10.83
CA ALA A 55 -30.96 14.81 11.84
C ALA A 55 -32.31 14.36 11.26
N SER A 56 -32.70 14.86 10.09
CA SER A 56 -33.93 14.43 9.41
C SER A 56 -33.92 12.92 9.09
N ILE A 57 -32.80 12.39 8.62
CA ILE A 57 -32.65 10.96 8.32
C ILE A 57 -32.77 10.10 9.59
N ARG A 58 -32.24 10.58 10.72
CA ARG A 58 -32.30 9.85 11.99
C ARG A 58 -33.74 9.58 12.45
N GLU A 59 -34.68 10.43 12.07
CA GLU A 59 -36.10 10.30 12.43
C GLU A 59 -36.89 9.36 11.50
N THR A 60 -36.30 8.91 10.39
CA THR A 60 -37.00 8.05 9.43
C THR A 60 -37.23 6.63 9.97
N THR A 61 -38.35 6.02 9.61
CA THR A 61 -38.65 4.62 9.94
C THR A 61 -37.66 3.66 9.29
N ALA A 62 -37.19 3.97 8.09
CA ALA A 62 -36.18 3.20 7.38
C ALA A 62 -34.85 3.14 8.15
N TRP A 63 -34.37 4.26 8.69
CA TRP A 63 -33.16 4.28 9.52
C TRP A 63 -33.34 3.50 10.83
N HIS A 64 -34.50 3.64 11.48
CA HIS A 64 -34.82 2.87 12.69
C HIS A 64 -34.81 1.35 12.43
N ALA A 65 -35.35 0.91 11.29
CA ALA A 65 -35.32 -0.50 10.90
C ALA A 65 -33.89 -1.03 10.67
N ILE A 66 -33.03 -0.24 10.01
CA ILE A 66 -31.61 -0.60 9.79
C ILE A 66 -30.83 -0.72 11.11
N LYS A 67 -31.07 0.18 12.06
CA LYS A 67 -30.44 0.08 13.39
C LYS A 67 -30.92 -1.17 14.14
N ALA A 68 -32.21 -1.47 14.09
CA ALA A 68 -32.79 -2.62 14.78
C ALA A 68 -32.32 -3.98 14.23
N SER A 69 -31.96 -4.04 12.94
CA SER A 69 -31.49 -5.25 12.27
C SER A 69 -29.97 -5.51 12.43
N GLY A 70 -29.28 -4.75 13.28
CA GLY A 70 -27.83 -4.88 13.46
C GLY A 70 -27.04 -4.48 12.20
N GLY A 71 -27.58 -3.53 11.42
CA GLY A 71 -26.96 -3.04 10.19
C GLY A 71 -27.28 -3.87 8.95
N VAL A 72 -28.11 -4.92 9.03
CA VAL A 72 -28.68 -5.60 7.84
C VAL A 72 -29.65 -4.65 7.14
N VAL A 73 -29.36 -4.27 5.89
CA VAL A 73 -30.16 -3.28 5.18
C VAL A 73 -31.06 -3.97 4.17
N PRO A 74 -32.39 -4.04 4.42
CA PRO A 74 -33.32 -4.41 3.37
C PRO A 74 -33.23 -3.41 2.22
N ALA A 75 -33.27 -3.89 0.98
CA ALA A 75 -33.25 -3.04 -0.21
C ALA A 75 -34.30 -1.91 -0.14
N SER A 76 -35.50 -2.21 0.37
CA SER A 76 -36.57 -1.25 0.58
C SER A 76 -36.22 -0.12 1.56
N CYS A 77 -35.41 -0.40 2.59
CA CYS A 77 -34.96 0.62 3.54
C CYS A 77 -33.89 1.51 2.92
N ALA A 78 -32.95 0.93 2.16
CA ALA A 78 -31.97 1.71 1.40
C ALA A 78 -32.67 2.64 0.40
N GLU A 79 -33.60 2.11 -0.39
CA GLU A 79 -34.39 2.88 -1.35
C GLU A 79 -35.21 3.99 -0.69
N ALA A 80 -35.87 3.70 0.44
CA ALA A 80 -36.61 4.71 1.21
C ALA A 80 -35.69 5.84 1.71
N LEU A 81 -34.48 5.51 2.18
CA LEU A 81 -33.49 6.51 2.57
C LEU A 81 -32.97 7.33 1.39
N GLN A 82 -32.72 6.70 0.23
CA GLN A 82 -32.35 7.41 -1.00
C GLN A 82 -33.44 8.42 -1.39
N ASN A 83 -34.70 7.99 -1.46
CA ASN A 83 -35.83 8.85 -1.80
C ASN A 83 -36.00 9.99 -0.79
N HIS A 84 -35.82 9.71 0.51
CA HIS A 84 -35.83 10.74 1.55
C HIS A 84 -34.71 11.75 1.32
N CYS A 85 -33.48 11.30 1.08
CA CYS A 85 -32.34 12.17 0.78
C CYS A 85 -32.62 13.10 -0.40
N GLN A 86 -33.25 12.59 -1.47
CA GLN A 86 -33.60 13.37 -2.65
C GLN A 86 -34.64 14.47 -2.36
N SER A 87 -35.48 14.29 -1.35
CA SER A 87 -36.49 15.29 -0.94
C SER A 87 -35.96 16.32 0.07
N LEU A 88 -34.72 16.19 0.56
CA LEU A 88 -34.18 17.07 1.60
C LEU A 88 -34.01 18.50 1.07
N PRO A 89 -34.67 19.50 1.70
CA PRO A 89 -34.53 20.88 1.30
C PRO A 89 -33.19 21.45 1.80
N TYR A 90 -32.61 22.34 1.01
CA TYR A 90 -31.57 23.21 1.51
C TYR A 90 -32.18 24.27 2.42
N SER A 91 -31.64 24.45 3.61
CA SER A 91 -31.97 25.59 4.47
C SER A 91 -31.44 26.90 3.86
N PRO A 92 -32.05 28.06 4.18
CA PRO A 92 -31.55 29.35 3.72
C PRO A 92 -30.08 29.61 4.07
N ASP A 93 -29.62 29.08 5.21
CA ASP A 93 -28.23 29.17 5.63
C ASP A 93 -27.30 28.31 4.76
N GLN A 94 -27.66 27.05 4.49
CA GLN A 94 -26.87 26.18 3.59
C GLN A 94 -26.74 26.79 2.19
N GLN A 95 -27.85 27.33 1.64
CA GLN A 95 -27.82 28.03 0.34
C GLN A 95 -26.85 29.21 0.38
N LYS A 96 -26.95 30.06 1.40
CA LYS A 96 -26.08 31.22 1.56
C LYS A 96 -24.61 30.82 1.69
N VAL A 97 -24.29 29.81 2.50
CA VAL A 97 -22.92 29.30 2.69
C VAL A 97 -22.35 28.77 1.38
N LEU A 98 -23.13 28.01 0.62
CA LEU A 98 -22.72 27.48 -0.68
C LEU A 98 -22.47 28.62 -1.68
N GLU A 99 -23.43 29.53 -1.86
CA GLU A 99 -23.29 30.69 -2.75
C GLU A 99 -22.07 31.55 -2.40
N GLN A 100 -21.86 31.82 -1.11
CA GLN A 100 -20.70 32.58 -0.66
C GLN A 100 -19.41 31.84 -0.97
N SER A 101 -19.34 30.53 -0.74
CA SER A 101 -18.16 29.73 -1.06
C SER A 101 -17.83 29.81 -2.55
N LEU A 102 -18.82 29.60 -3.42
CA LEU A 102 -18.65 29.62 -4.87
C LEU A 102 -18.19 30.97 -5.41
N ARG A 103 -18.61 32.09 -4.81
CA ARG A 103 -18.15 33.44 -5.22
C ARG A 103 -16.66 33.67 -4.99
N HIS A 104 -16.03 32.93 -4.08
CA HIS A 104 -14.60 33.03 -3.80
C HIS A 104 -13.76 32.05 -4.65
N LEU A 105 -14.41 31.12 -5.35
CA LEU A 105 -13.74 30.13 -6.18
C LEU A 105 -13.70 30.59 -7.63
N PRO A 106 -12.57 30.42 -8.34
CA PRO A 106 -12.56 30.56 -9.77
C PRO A 106 -13.41 29.46 -10.41
N ASN A 107 -14.02 29.78 -11.55
CA ASN A 107 -14.77 28.83 -12.36
C ASN A 107 -14.40 29.02 -13.83
N ARG A 108 -13.13 28.76 -14.18
CA ARG A 108 -12.58 28.97 -15.52
C ARG A 108 -13.12 27.94 -16.50
N SER A 109 -13.39 26.73 -16.04
CA SER A 109 -13.98 25.66 -16.87
C SER A 109 -15.49 25.77 -17.04
N GLY A 110 -16.17 26.57 -16.20
CA GLY A 110 -17.62 26.73 -16.20
C GLY A 110 -18.38 25.59 -15.51
N VAL A 111 -17.67 24.55 -15.05
CA VAL A 111 -18.25 23.34 -14.48
C VAL A 111 -17.44 22.84 -13.27
N TRP A 112 -18.09 22.10 -12.39
CA TRP A 112 -17.58 21.63 -11.11
C TRP A 112 -17.40 20.12 -11.07
N VAL A 113 -16.58 19.66 -10.13
CA VAL A 113 -16.52 18.27 -9.68
C VAL A 113 -17.04 18.21 -8.25
N VAL A 114 -17.98 17.30 -7.99
CA VAL A 114 -18.55 17.08 -6.65
C VAL A 114 -18.14 15.69 -6.19
N ARG A 115 -17.35 15.61 -5.11
CA ARG A 115 -16.75 14.36 -4.61
C ARG A 115 -17.18 14.12 -3.18
N SER A 116 -17.50 12.87 -2.86
CA SER A 116 -17.66 12.41 -1.49
C SER A 116 -16.33 12.48 -0.72
N SER A 117 -16.39 12.81 0.56
CA SER A 117 -15.28 12.65 1.50
C SER A 117 -15.84 12.21 2.85
N SER A 118 -15.92 10.89 3.08
CA SER A 118 -16.48 10.37 4.34
C SER A 118 -15.40 10.29 5.43
N PRO A 119 -15.72 10.58 6.70
CA PRO A 119 -14.86 10.27 7.84
C PRO A 119 -14.53 8.77 7.98
N ALA A 120 -15.44 7.91 7.52
CA ALA A 120 -15.27 6.46 7.55
C ALA A 120 -14.56 5.93 6.28
N GLU A 121 -14.15 6.82 5.37
CA GLU A 121 -13.36 6.45 4.21
C GLU A 121 -11.92 6.16 4.65
N ASP A 122 -11.59 4.87 4.80
CA ASP A 122 -10.26 4.42 5.16
C ASP A 122 -9.28 4.75 4.01
N LEU A 123 -8.38 5.69 4.25
CA LEU A 123 -7.23 5.92 3.36
C LEU A 123 -6.08 4.92 3.59
N GLY A 124 -6.19 3.99 4.55
CA GLY A 124 -5.07 3.20 5.05
C GLY A 124 -5.19 1.66 5.08
N GLU A 125 -6.38 1.05 5.10
CA GLU A 125 -6.49 -0.41 5.32
C GLU A 125 -7.22 -1.20 4.23
N ALA A 126 -8.05 -0.54 3.43
CA ALA A 126 -8.62 -1.09 2.21
C ALA A 126 -9.28 0.07 1.48
N SER A 127 -8.73 0.46 0.32
CA SER A 127 -9.26 1.55 -0.47
C SER A 127 -10.77 1.39 -0.64
N SER A 128 -11.56 2.35 -0.14
CA SER A 128 -13.00 2.47 -0.46
C SER A 128 -13.21 2.88 -1.93
N ALA A 129 -12.30 2.47 -2.83
CA ALA A 129 -12.30 2.81 -4.24
C ALA A 129 -13.66 2.44 -4.84
N GLY A 130 -14.34 3.44 -5.40
CA GLY A 130 -15.67 3.29 -5.98
C GLY A 130 -16.82 3.06 -4.98
N LEU A 131 -16.61 3.17 -3.66
CA LEU A 131 -17.67 2.97 -2.66
C LEU A 131 -18.72 4.10 -2.69
N TYR A 132 -18.25 5.33 -2.85
CA TYR A 132 -19.07 6.53 -2.88
C TYR A 132 -19.09 7.17 -4.27
N ARG A 133 -20.03 8.10 -4.49
CA ARG A 133 -20.23 8.75 -5.78
C ARG A 133 -19.33 9.97 -5.97
N THR A 134 -18.89 10.18 -7.20
CA THR A 134 -18.31 11.44 -7.69
C THR A 134 -19.07 11.86 -8.94
N GLU A 135 -19.41 13.14 -9.05
CA GLU A 135 -20.03 13.72 -10.24
C GLU A 135 -19.08 14.73 -10.89
N ILE A 136 -18.84 14.58 -12.19
CA ILE A 136 -17.85 15.35 -12.95
C ILE A 136 -18.55 16.17 -14.02
N GLY A 137 -18.12 17.42 -14.21
CA GLY A 137 -18.69 18.30 -15.24
C GLY A 137 -20.05 18.86 -14.84
N VAL A 138 -20.26 19.14 -13.56
CA VAL A 138 -21.53 19.62 -13.03
C VAL A 138 -21.66 21.13 -13.28
N PRO A 139 -22.64 21.60 -14.06
CA PRO A 139 -22.86 23.04 -14.23
C PRO A 139 -23.42 23.65 -12.93
N THR A 140 -23.26 24.97 -12.75
CA THR A 140 -23.56 25.64 -11.46
C THR A 140 -25.03 25.49 -11.07
N GLU A 141 -25.94 25.50 -12.03
CA GLU A 141 -27.37 25.30 -11.86
C GLU A 141 -27.75 23.90 -11.36
N ALA A 142 -26.93 22.88 -11.64
CA ALA A 142 -27.17 21.50 -11.22
C ALA A 142 -26.40 21.13 -9.93
N LEU A 143 -25.62 22.06 -9.38
CA LEU A 143 -24.69 21.78 -8.27
C LEU A 143 -25.40 21.34 -7.00
N CYS A 144 -26.55 21.96 -6.68
CA CYS A 144 -27.37 21.58 -5.53
C CYS A 144 -27.85 20.12 -5.62
N ASP A 145 -28.18 19.65 -6.82
CA ASP A 145 -28.63 18.28 -7.05
C ASP A 145 -27.47 17.30 -6.99
N ALA A 146 -26.32 17.64 -7.59
CA ALA A 146 -25.10 16.84 -7.51
C ALA A 146 -24.61 16.66 -6.07
N ILE A 147 -24.59 17.73 -5.25
CA ILE A 147 -24.24 17.65 -3.82
C ILE A 147 -25.19 16.71 -3.08
N ARG A 148 -26.50 16.79 -3.37
CA ARG A 148 -27.50 15.91 -2.76
C ARG A 148 -27.31 14.46 -3.18
N ASN A 149 -27.01 14.19 -4.45
CA ASN A 149 -26.72 12.85 -4.95
C ASN A 149 -25.47 12.25 -4.32
N VAL A 150 -24.40 13.04 -4.21
CA VAL A 150 -23.15 12.62 -3.56
C VAL A 150 -23.39 12.34 -2.08
N PHE A 151 -24.12 13.20 -1.37
CA PHE A 151 -24.54 12.94 0.01
C PHE A 151 -25.39 11.67 0.12
N ALA A 152 -26.40 11.51 -0.73
CA ALA A 152 -27.28 10.34 -0.74
C ALA A 152 -26.50 9.03 -0.96
N SER A 153 -25.38 9.06 -1.69
CA SER A 153 -24.55 7.88 -1.91
C SER A 153 -24.06 7.20 -0.62
N SER A 154 -24.00 7.90 0.52
CA SER A 154 -23.66 7.29 1.82
C SER A 154 -24.70 6.31 2.35
N PHE A 155 -25.89 6.29 1.77
CA PHE A 155 -27.01 5.43 2.15
C PHE A 155 -27.28 4.33 1.11
N GLU A 156 -26.36 4.08 0.18
CA GLU A 156 -26.45 2.95 -0.76
C GLU A 156 -26.15 1.62 -0.05
N GLU A 157 -26.76 0.52 -0.51
CA GLU A 157 -26.61 -0.81 0.11
C GLU A 157 -25.15 -1.24 0.27
N ARG A 158 -24.32 -0.97 -0.74
CA ARG A 158 -22.88 -1.27 -0.72
C ARG A 158 -22.12 -0.58 0.41
N VAL A 159 -22.51 0.64 0.77
CA VAL A 159 -21.89 1.40 1.87
C VAL A 159 -22.20 0.72 3.20
N PHE A 160 -23.45 0.34 3.42
CA PHE A 160 -23.84 -0.39 4.62
C PHE A 160 -23.19 -1.77 4.72
N ALA A 161 -23.09 -2.49 3.60
CA ALA A 161 -22.39 -3.77 3.56
C ALA A 161 -20.88 -3.63 3.87
N TYR A 162 -20.25 -2.54 3.44
CA TYR A 162 -18.87 -2.21 3.80
C TYR A 162 -18.73 -1.90 5.29
N GLN A 163 -19.58 -1.01 5.81
CA GLN A 163 -19.55 -0.60 7.22
C GLN A 163 -19.78 -1.78 8.17
N ARG A 164 -20.70 -2.71 7.82
CA ARG A 164 -20.92 -3.95 8.59
C ARG A 164 -19.67 -4.82 8.64
N ARG A 165 -18.93 -4.97 7.53
CA ARG A 165 -17.67 -5.73 7.49
C ARG A 165 -16.59 -5.11 8.38
N LYS A 166 -16.61 -3.78 8.55
CA LYS A 166 -15.73 -3.04 9.45
C LYS A 166 -16.23 -2.99 10.90
N GLY A 167 -17.38 -3.60 11.21
CA GLY A 167 -17.96 -3.60 12.56
C GLY A 167 -18.74 -2.32 12.92
N HIS A 168 -18.92 -1.39 11.98
CA HIS A 168 -19.69 -0.16 12.15
C HIS A 168 -21.15 -0.39 11.76
N THR A 169 -22.01 -0.76 12.72
CA THR A 169 -23.41 -1.13 12.41
C THR A 169 -24.47 -0.22 13.03
N THR A 170 -24.10 0.69 13.93
CA THR A 170 -25.05 1.44 14.77
C THR A 170 -25.02 2.95 14.58
N SER A 171 -23.97 3.50 13.96
CA SER A 171 -23.84 4.93 13.69
C SER A 171 -24.38 5.31 12.31
N LEU A 172 -24.98 6.49 12.22
CA LEU A 172 -25.39 7.06 10.93
C LEU A 172 -24.14 7.36 10.09
N PRO A 173 -24.09 6.97 8.81
CA PRO A 173 -23.04 7.41 7.90
C PRO A 173 -22.92 8.94 7.90
N GLN A 174 -21.70 9.44 8.11
CA GLN A 174 -21.37 10.85 7.96
C GLN A 174 -20.68 11.09 6.62
N MET A 175 -20.93 12.27 6.05
CA MET A 175 -20.38 12.66 4.76
C MET A 175 -20.05 14.14 4.78
N ALA A 176 -18.84 14.47 4.36
CA ALA A 176 -18.50 15.79 3.84
C ALA A 176 -18.44 15.71 2.31
N VAL A 177 -18.60 16.85 1.64
CA VAL A 177 -18.63 16.93 0.18
C VAL A 177 -17.62 17.96 -0.30
N ILE A 178 -16.75 17.56 -1.21
CA ILE A 178 -15.80 18.45 -1.88
C ILE A 178 -16.47 18.97 -3.14
N VAL A 179 -16.48 20.29 -3.32
CA VAL A 179 -16.86 20.96 -4.57
C VAL A 179 -15.62 21.64 -5.11
N GLN A 180 -15.13 21.21 -6.27
CA GLN A 180 -13.85 21.64 -6.83
C GLN A 180 -14.02 22.10 -8.27
N GLU A 181 -13.24 23.08 -8.70
CA GLU A 181 -13.17 23.47 -10.11
C GLU A 181 -12.77 22.24 -10.95
N ALA A 182 -13.53 21.95 -12.00
CA ALA A 182 -13.18 20.84 -12.89
C ALA A 182 -12.00 21.22 -13.76
N VAL A 183 -10.99 20.34 -13.83
CA VAL A 183 -9.83 20.51 -14.70
C VAL A 183 -10.16 19.95 -16.09
N PRO A 184 -10.19 20.77 -17.16
CA PRO A 184 -10.37 20.32 -18.54
C PRO A 184 -9.10 19.66 -19.08
N ALA A 185 -8.67 18.58 -18.42
CA ALA A 185 -7.37 17.96 -18.62
C ALA A 185 -7.14 17.49 -20.07
N ASP A 186 -5.94 17.75 -20.60
CA ASP A 186 -5.45 17.15 -21.84
C ASP A 186 -5.03 15.70 -21.60
N VAL A 187 -4.40 15.47 -20.44
CA VAL A 187 -3.86 14.20 -19.97
C VAL A 187 -4.13 14.09 -18.48
N ALA A 188 -4.49 12.92 -17.99
CA ALA A 188 -4.62 12.65 -16.57
C ALA A 188 -4.18 11.23 -16.26
N GLY A 189 -4.02 10.92 -14.97
CA GLY A 189 -3.53 9.62 -14.59
C GLY A 189 -3.31 9.40 -13.11
N ILE A 190 -2.56 8.34 -12.83
CA ILE A 190 -2.16 7.93 -11.48
C ILE A 190 -0.64 7.80 -11.47
N ALA A 191 0.01 8.35 -10.44
CA ALA A 191 1.44 8.18 -10.20
C ALA A 191 1.65 7.51 -8.84
N PHE A 192 2.46 6.45 -8.81
CA PHE A 192 2.87 5.75 -7.60
C PHE A 192 4.30 6.14 -7.26
N SER A 193 4.56 6.61 -6.04
CA SER A 193 5.91 6.92 -5.57
C SER A 193 6.73 5.66 -5.26
N SER A 194 6.18 4.46 -5.40
CA SER A 194 6.91 3.20 -5.34
C SER A 194 6.24 2.23 -6.31
N ASN A 195 6.99 1.38 -6.99
CA ASN A 195 6.43 0.45 -7.96
C ASN A 195 5.64 -0.66 -7.24
N PRO A 196 4.30 -0.72 -7.38
CA PRO A 196 3.49 -1.70 -6.67
C PRO A 196 3.58 -3.11 -7.28
N VAL A 197 4.11 -3.25 -8.50
CA VAL A 197 4.26 -4.53 -9.20
C VAL A 197 5.60 -5.18 -8.84
N SER A 198 6.69 -4.42 -8.91
CA SER A 198 8.03 -4.92 -8.55
C SER A 198 8.33 -4.83 -7.05
N ASN A 199 7.47 -4.17 -6.27
CA ASN A 199 7.70 -3.79 -4.87
C ASN A 199 8.96 -2.91 -4.69
N SER A 200 9.38 -2.18 -5.73
CA SER A 200 10.58 -1.32 -5.71
C SER A 200 10.28 0.05 -5.12
N HIS A 201 10.96 0.39 -4.04
CA HIS A 201 10.93 1.73 -3.45
C HIS A 201 11.83 2.74 -4.18
N GLN A 202 12.53 2.34 -5.24
CA GLN A 202 13.44 3.18 -6.03
C GLN A 202 12.85 3.58 -7.38
N GLU A 203 11.63 3.14 -7.66
CA GLU A 203 10.92 3.36 -8.92
C GLU A 203 9.65 4.17 -8.68
N VAL A 204 9.41 5.16 -9.53
CA VAL A 204 8.12 5.84 -9.66
C VAL A 204 7.43 5.30 -10.90
N VAL A 205 6.16 4.93 -10.77
CA VAL A 205 5.35 4.42 -11.88
C VAL A 205 4.28 5.45 -12.21
N ILE A 206 4.23 5.88 -13.46
CA ILE A 206 3.24 6.85 -13.96
C ILE A 206 2.37 6.15 -15.00
N ASN A 207 1.07 6.10 -14.72
CA ASN A 207 0.05 5.69 -15.65
C ASN A 207 -0.66 6.92 -16.21
N ALA A 208 -0.66 7.09 -17.53
CA ALA A 208 -1.19 8.27 -18.21
C ALA A 208 -2.18 7.90 -19.32
N GLY A 209 -3.20 8.74 -19.50
CA GLY A 209 -4.19 8.61 -20.57
C GLY A 209 -4.75 9.97 -20.97
N TRP A 210 -5.35 10.05 -22.16
CA TRP A 210 -5.89 11.29 -22.69
C TRP A 210 -7.20 11.69 -22.00
N GLY A 211 -7.37 12.99 -21.76
CA GLY A 211 -8.55 13.55 -21.12
C GLY A 211 -8.57 13.33 -19.60
N LEU A 212 -9.76 13.11 -19.05
CA LEU A 212 -10.03 12.91 -17.64
C LEU A 212 -9.58 11.51 -17.16
N GLY A 213 -9.07 11.45 -15.93
CA GLY A 213 -8.50 10.24 -15.33
C GLY A 213 -9.51 9.14 -14.99
N GLU A 214 -10.81 9.41 -15.07
CA GLU A 214 -11.89 8.45 -14.75
C GLU A 214 -11.76 7.13 -15.52
N SER A 215 -11.34 7.18 -16.78
CA SER A 215 -11.14 6.00 -17.62
C SER A 215 -10.05 5.06 -17.08
N ILE A 216 -9.00 5.63 -16.50
CA ILE A 216 -7.86 4.90 -15.91
C ILE A 216 -8.23 4.38 -14.52
N VAL A 217 -8.84 5.23 -13.69
CA VAL A 217 -9.25 4.87 -12.33
C VAL A 217 -10.28 3.74 -12.33
N SER A 218 -11.19 3.73 -13.32
CA SER A 218 -12.19 2.67 -13.51
C SER A 218 -11.63 1.40 -14.18
N GLY A 219 -10.37 1.39 -14.62
CA GLY A 219 -9.74 0.25 -15.29
C GLY A 219 -10.32 -0.06 -16.68
N ARG A 220 -11.00 0.90 -17.32
CA ARG A 220 -11.65 0.72 -18.63
C ARG A 220 -10.69 0.82 -19.81
N VAL A 221 -9.50 1.37 -19.58
CA VAL A 221 -8.51 1.63 -20.63
C VAL A 221 -7.15 1.12 -20.21
N SER A 222 -6.34 0.77 -21.20
CA SER A 222 -4.92 0.47 -21.00
C SER A 222 -4.12 1.78 -21.10
N PRO A 223 -3.63 2.36 -19.98
CA PRO A 223 -2.88 3.61 -20.01
C PRO A 223 -1.47 3.40 -20.56
N ASP A 224 -0.81 4.50 -20.94
CA ASP A 224 0.65 4.49 -21.06
C ASP A 224 1.26 4.31 -19.67
N GLU A 225 2.29 3.48 -19.58
CA GLU A 225 3.03 3.22 -18.35
C GLU A 225 4.48 3.69 -18.54
N LEU A 226 4.95 4.54 -17.63
CA LEU A 226 6.34 4.97 -17.56
C LEU A 226 6.89 4.58 -16.19
N VAL A 227 8.06 3.95 -16.18
CA VAL A 227 8.81 3.64 -14.95
C VAL A 227 10.04 4.52 -14.92
N LEU A 228 10.16 5.35 -13.89
CA LEU A 228 11.26 6.28 -13.70
C LEU A 228 12.05 5.91 -12.45
N ALA A 229 13.37 6.11 -12.48
CA ALA A 229 14.14 6.10 -11.25
C ALA A 229 13.70 7.27 -10.37
N LYS A 230 13.55 7.04 -9.06
CA LYS A 230 13.28 8.10 -8.07
C LYS A 230 14.31 9.22 -8.13
N HIS A 231 15.57 8.84 -8.32
CA HIS A 231 16.70 9.76 -8.34
C HIS A 231 17.33 9.79 -9.74
N GLY A 232 17.78 10.96 -10.19
CA GLY A 232 18.33 11.19 -11.53
C GLY A 232 17.26 11.65 -12.53
N ALA A 233 17.52 11.53 -13.84
CA ALA A 233 16.55 11.85 -14.89
C ALA A 233 16.15 10.62 -15.73
N ALA A 234 16.56 9.43 -15.31
CA ALA A 234 16.44 8.23 -16.12
C ALA A 234 15.01 7.68 -16.11
N ILE A 235 14.40 7.63 -17.30
CA ILE A 235 13.28 6.72 -17.56
C ILE A 235 13.85 5.31 -17.75
N LEU A 236 13.42 4.38 -16.92
CA LEU A 236 13.87 2.99 -16.90
C LEU A 236 13.10 2.14 -17.91
N ASP A 237 11.79 2.40 -18.07
CA ASP A 237 10.94 1.70 -19.03
C ASP A 237 9.79 2.59 -19.51
N ARG A 238 9.32 2.35 -20.75
CA ARG A 238 8.16 3.02 -21.36
C ARG A 238 7.34 2.01 -22.13
N LYS A 239 6.06 1.90 -21.79
CA LYS A 239 5.12 1.02 -22.44
C LYS A 239 3.90 1.81 -22.92
N MET A 240 3.64 1.75 -24.22
CA MET A 240 2.47 2.40 -24.80
C MET A 240 1.21 1.57 -24.52
N GLY A 241 0.20 2.22 -23.98
CA GLY A 241 -1.12 1.65 -23.76
C GLY A 241 -2.05 1.80 -24.97
N GLY A 242 -3.10 0.98 -24.99
CA GLY A 242 -4.14 1.01 -26.01
C GLY A 242 -4.95 2.31 -26.04
N LYS A 243 -5.13 2.97 -24.88
CA LYS A 243 -5.84 4.26 -24.72
C LYS A 243 -7.12 4.30 -25.56
N GLU A 244 -7.94 3.25 -25.40
CA GLU A 244 -9.07 2.91 -26.26
C GLU A 244 -10.14 4.00 -26.23
N THR A 245 -10.31 4.64 -25.08
CA THR A 245 -11.30 5.70 -24.85
C THR A 245 -10.66 6.84 -24.07
N ALA A 246 -10.96 8.08 -24.47
CA ALA A 246 -10.61 9.30 -23.75
C ALA A 246 -11.90 10.04 -23.36
N ILE A 247 -11.93 10.67 -22.19
CA ILE A 247 -13.11 11.38 -21.69
C ILE A 247 -12.78 12.86 -21.56
N PHE A 248 -13.58 13.75 -22.14
CA PHE A 248 -13.36 15.19 -22.07
C PHE A 248 -14.56 15.92 -21.46
N LEU A 249 -14.32 17.02 -20.74
CA LEU A 249 -15.40 17.90 -20.27
C LEU A 249 -16.11 18.57 -21.46
N LEU A 250 -17.43 18.72 -21.34
CA LEU A 250 -18.24 19.45 -22.31
C LEU A 250 -18.50 20.89 -21.84
N PRO A 251 -18.48 21.88 -22.76
CA PRO A 251 -18.97 23.22 -22.46
C PRO A 251 -20.46 23.15 -22.05
N GLY A 252 -20.79 23.67 -20.86
CA GLY A 252 -22.16 23.69 -20.34
C GLY A 252 -22.59 22.44 -19.54
N GLY A 253 -21.68 21.49 -19.32
CA GLY A 253 -21.91 20.36 -18.40
C GLY A 253 -21.80 18.99 -19.05
N GLY A 254 -21.47 18.01 -18.21
CA GLY A 254 -21.26 16.62 -18.59
C GLY A 254 -19.89 16.33 -19.21
N VAL A 255 -19.78 15.13 -19.75
CA VAL A 255 -18.56 14.60 -20.36
C VAL A 255 -18.84 13.99 -21.72
N ARG A 256 -17.83 13.93 -22.58
CA ARG A 256 -17.86 13.27 -23.89
C ARG A 256 -16.78 12.20 -23.96
N GLU A 257 -17.19 10.97 -24.23
CA GLU A 257 -16.29 9.87 -24.53
C GLU A 257 -15.85 9.93 -26.01
N CYS A 258 -14.56 9.69 -26.25
CA CYS A 258 -13.92 9.70 -27.57
C CYS A 258 -13.10 8.44 -27.74
N HIS A 259 -13.46 7.59 -28.69
CA HIS A 259 -12.70 6.36 -28.96
C HIS A 259 -11.48 6.62 -29.86
N GLY A 260 -10.36 5.98 -29.54
CA GLY A 260 -9.13 6.02 -30.35
C GLY A 260 -8.46 7.40 -30.43
N TYR A 261 -8.75 8.31 -29.50
CA TYR A 261 -8.17 9.65 -29.50
C TYR A 261 -6.65 9.58 -29.29
N ARG A 262 -5.88 9.78 -30.36
CA ARG A 262 -4.39 9.79 -30.35
C ARG A 262 -3.78 8.56 -29.67
N SER A 263 -4.41 7.38 -29.80
CA SER A 263 -3.98 6.16 -29.10
C SER A 263 -2.56 5.71 -29.47
N GLY A 264 -2.13 5.93 -30.71
CA GLY A 264 -0.78 5.60 -31.20
C GLY A 264 0.34 6.58 -30.79
N ARG A 265 0.12 7.42 -29.76
CA ARG A 265 1.12 8.36 -29.22
C ARG A 265 1.19 8.22 -27.71
N PHE A 266 2.37 8.50 -27.14
CA PHE A 266 2.49 8.66 -25.70
C PHE A 266 1.75 9.93 -25.24
N CYS A 267 1.10 9.85 -24.09
CA CYS A 267 0.41 10.97 -23.47
C CYS A 267 1.36 12.03 -22.90
N LEU A 268 2.51 11.59 -22.39
CA LEU A 268 3.50 12.45 -21.75
C LEU A 268 4.80 12.45 -22.55
N GLU A 269 5.36 13.65 -22.70
CA GLU A 269 6.75 13.84 -23.06
C GLU A 269 7.65 13.52 -21.85
N GLU A 270 8.95 13.36 -22.09
CA GLU A 270 9.90 12.96 -21.05
C GLU A 270 10.04 14.04 -19.96
N GLU A 271 10.06 15.31 -20.34
CA GLU A 271 10.13 16.44 -19.41
C GLU A 271 8.92 16.48 -18.47
N ASP A 272 7.72 16.22 -19.00
CA ASP A 272 6.48 16.18 -18.22
C ASP A 272 6.46 15.00 -17.25
N ALA A 273 6.96 13.83 -17.67
CA ALA A 273 7.06 12.66 -16.82
C ALA A 273 8.03 12.88 -15.65
N VAL A 274 9.16 13.54 -15.90
CA VAL A 274 10.14 13.92 -14.86
C VAL A 274 9.54 14.94 -13.90
N ALA A 275 8.86 15.97 -14.40
CA ALA A 275 8.21 16.97 -13.57
C ALA A 275 7.12 16.35 -12.67
N LEU A 276 6.33 15.43 -13.21
CA LEU A 276 5.32 14.70 -12.47
C LEU A 276 5.94 13.77 -11.42
N ARG A 277 7.03 13.07 -11.73
CA ARG A 277 7.77 12.27 -10.74
C ARG A 277 8.21 13.15 -9.57
N ASP A 278 8.84 14.28 -9.84
CA ASP A 278 9.34 15.18 -8.79
C ASP A 278 8.18 15.72 -7.93
N LEU A 279 7.04 16.02 -8.55
CA LEU A 279 5.82 16.39 -7.85
C LEU A 279 5.30 15.25 -6.96
N THR A 280 5.27 14.02 -7.45
CA THR A 280 4.87 12.83 -6.67
C THR A 280 5.82 12.59 -5.49
N LEU A 281 7.12 12.81 -5.64
CA LEU A 281 8.09 12.66 -4.54
C LEU A 281 7.93 13.72 -3.46
N ARG A 282 7.55 14.95 -3.82
CA ARG A 282 7.18 15.98 -2.82
C ARG A 282 5.93 15.57 -2.01
N VAL A 283 4.99 14.87 -2.64
CA VAL A 283 3.83 14.31 -1.94
C VAL A 283 4.26 13.15 -1.02
N GLU A 284 5.14 12.26 -1.48
CA GLU A 284 5.72 11.20 -0.65
C GLU A 284 6.42 11.76 0.59
N GLU A 285 7.26 12.78 0.42
CA GLU A 285 7.96 13.46 1.52
C GLU A 285 6.97 14.06 2.53
N LEU A 286 5.92 14.71 2.05
CA LEU A 286 4.86 15.26 2.90
C LEU A 286 4.19 14.16 3.73
N TYR A 287 3.97 12.98 3.16
CA TYR A 287 3.26 11.88 3.81
C TYR A 287 4.16 11.02 4.71
N GLY A 288 5.46 10.93 4.42
CA GLY A 288 6.42 10.08 5.12
C GLY A 288 6.29 8.59 4.77
N CYS A 289 5.54 8.26 3.72
CA CYS A 289 5.33 6.89 3.25
C CYS A 289 5.04 6.88 1.75
N PRO A 290 5.17 5.73 1.05
CA PRO A 290 4.81 5.64 -0.36
C PRO A 290 3.37 6.09 -0.60
N VAL A 291 3.15 6.85 -1.67
CA VAL A 291 1.86 7.43 -2.04
C VAL A 291 1.44 7.01 -3.44
N ASP A 292 0.13 6.91 -3.64
CA ASP A 292 -0.46 7.04 -4.97
C ASP A 292 -1.13 8.41 -5.10
N VAL A 293 -1.03 8.98 -6.29
CA VAL A 293 -1.42 10.35 -6.59
C VAL A 293 -2.25 10.35 -7.87
N GLU A 294 -3.48 10.81 -7.79
CA GLU A 294 -4.28 11.15 -8.97
C GLU A 294 -3.90 12.56 -9.43
N TRP A 295 -3.64 12.72 -10.71
CA TRP A 295 -3.17 13.98 -11.29
C TRP A 295 -3.84 14.27 -12.63
N ALA A 296 -3.82 15.55 -13.01
CA ALA A 296 -4.24 16.02 -14.32
C ALA A 296 -3.25 17.08 -14.84
N SER A 297 -3.07 17.10 -16.16
CA SER A 297 -2.31 18.11 -16.88
C SER A 297 -3.24 18.92 -17.76
N LEU A 298 -3.12 20.24 -17.68
CA LEU A 298 -3.78 21.18 -18.58
C LEU A 298 -2.71 22.13 -19.14
N ASN A 299 -2.48 22.09 -20.45
CA ASN A 299 -1.44 22.89 -21.12
C ASN A 299 -0.03 22.75 -20.47
N GLY A 300 0.31 21.55 -19.98
CA GLY A 300 1.57 21.26 -19.30
C GLY A 300 1.61 21.62 -17.81
N GLU A 301 0.58 22.28 -17.27
CA GLU A 301 0.46 22.52 -15.82
C GLU A 301 -0.09 21.28 -15.11
N MET A 302 0.72 20.69 -14.22
CA MET A 302 0.35 19.51 -13.44
C MET A 302 -0.39 19.90 -12.16
N LEU A 303 -1.57 19.33 -11.99
CA LEU A 303 -2.48 19.54 -10.86
C LEU A 303 -2.73 18.22 -10.14
N LEU A 304 -2.64 18.24 -8.80
CA LEU A 304 -2.92 17.12 -7.91
C LEU A 304 -4.42 17.06 -7.62
N LEU A 305 -5.05 15.96 -8.00
CA LEU A 305 -6.47 15.71 -7.78
C LEU A 305 -6.72 14.91 -6.50
N GLN A 306 -5.80 14.03 -6.10
CA GLN A 306 -5.91 13.23 -4.87
C GLN A 306 -4.54 12.67 -4.50
N ALA A 307 -4.31 12.42 -3.21
CA ALA A 307 -3.16 11.65 -2.73
C ALA A 307 -3.56 10.72 -1.59
N ARG A 308 -3.06 9.48 -1.57
CA ARG A 308 -3.25 8.53 -0.47
C ARG A 308 -2.02 7.61 -0.29
N PRO A 309 -1.78 7.08 0.92
CA PRO A 309 -0.75 6.07 1.14
C PRO A 309 -0.97 4.81 0.28
N VAL A 310 0.12 4.19 -0.20
CA VAL A 310 0.09 2.85 -0.79
C VAL A 310 0.13 1.81 0.33
N THR A 311 -0.86 0.92 0.35
CA THR A 311 -1.05 -0.07 1.42
C THR A 311 -0.76 -1.50 0.97
N THR A 312 -0.53 -1.70 -0.33
CA THR A 312 -0.28 -3.01 -0.95
C THR A 312 1.21 -3.37 -1.03
N MET A 313 2.11 -2.46 -0.64
CA MET A 313 3.54 -2.75 -0.62
C MET A 313 3.83 -3.86 0.39
N VAL A 314 4.65 -4.83 0.01
CA VAL A 314 5.18 -5.82 0.94
C VAL A 314 6.20 -5.10 1.82
N PRO A 315 5.97 -4.98 3.14
CA PRO A 315 6.85 -4.21 3.99
C PRO A 315 8.19 -4.94 4.11
N LEU A 316 9.24 -4.30 3.61
CA LEU A 316 10.61 -4.67 3.94
C LEU A 316 10.97 -3.99 5.27
N PRO A 317 11.47 -4.72 6.29
CA PRO A 317 11.93 -4.13 7.54
C PRO A 317 12.94 -3.03 7.29
N GLU A 318 12.86 -1.95 8.08
CA GLU A 318 13.71 -0.76 7.89
C GLU A 318 15.20 -1.11 7.89
N ALA A 319 15.62 -2.03 8.77
CA ALA A 319 16.99 -2.51 8.85
C ALA A 319 17.50 -3.18 7.56
N LEU A 320 16.61 -3.73 6.73
CA LEU A 320 16.97 -4.42 5.49
C LEU A 320 16.92 -3.51 4.27
N ARG A 321 16.34 -2.32 4.39
CA ARG A 321 16.31 -1.33 3.31
C ARG A 321 17.72 -0.83 3.04
N THR A 322 18.03 -0.65 1.76
CA THR A 322 19.28 -0.04 1.34
C THR A 322 19.07 1.47 1.23
N ALA A 323 20.05 2.24 1.70
CA ALA A 323 20.02 3.68 1.54
C ALA A 323 20.19 4.06 0.07
N VAL A 324 19.71 5.25 -0.29
CA VAL A 324 19.92 5.84 -1.61
C VAL A 324 21.44 5.88 -1.89
N ASP A 325 21.82 5.57 -3.14
CA ASP A 325 23.21 5.49 -3.63
C ASP A 325 24.10 4.41 -3.00
N THR A 326 23.53 3.47 -2.25
CA THR A 326 24.25 2.27 -1.79
C THR A 326 23.92 1.07 -2.67
N PRO A 327 24.86 0.13 -2.91
CA PRO A 327 24.57 -1.06 -3.69
C PRO A 327 23.41 -1.87 -3.09
N ALA A 328 22.46 -2.25 -3.95
CA ALA A 328 21.31 -3.04 -3.57
C ALA A 328 21.74 -4.38 -2.96
N ARG A 329 20.93 -4.89 -2.03
CA ARG A 329 21.13 -6.19 -1.41
C ARG A 329 19.99 -7.12 -1.80
N MET A 330 20.34 -8.37 -2.07
CA MET A 330 19.39 -9.44 -2.34
C MET A 330 19.15 -10.22 -1.06
N TYR A 331 17.89 -10.26 -0.64
CA TYR A 331 17.42 -11.09 0.47
C TYR A 331 16.46 -12.15 -0.05
N LEU A 332 16.53 -13.34 0.54
CA LEU A 332 15.53 -14.39 0.37
C LEU A 332 14.66 -14.41 1.64
N ASP A 333 13.36 -14.21 1.49
CA ASP A 333 12.39 -14.41 2.57
C ASP A 333 12.03 -15.90 2.64
N LEU A 334 12.63 -16.61 3.59
CA LEU A 334 12.36 -18.02 3.85
C LEU A 334 10.96 -18.27 4.40
N THR A 335 10.26 -17.24 4.88
CA THR A 335 8.88 -17.40 5.35
C THR A 335 7.94 -17.63 4.18
N LEU A 336 8.20 -17.07 2.99
CA LEU A 336 7.27 -17.07 1.84
C LEU A 336 7.60 -18.08 0.71
N VAL A 337 8.54 -19.01 0.90
CA VAL A 337 8.83 -20.06 -0.08
C VAL A 337 7.63 -20.98 -0.33
N GLU A 338 7.57 -21.71 -1.46
CA GLU A 338 6.44 -22.60 -1.86
C GLU A 338 5.92 -23.54 -0.75
N HIS A 339 6.78 -23.98 0.18
CA HIS A 339 6.42 -24.80 1.35
C HIS A 339 6.59 -24.09 2.70
N GLY A 340 6.61 -22.76 2.68
CA GLY A 340 6.78 -21.88 3.83
C GLY A 340 5.47 -21.61 4.57
N MET A 341 5.44 -20.48 5.27
CA MET A 341 4.31 -20.02 6.08
C MET A 341 3.52 -18.95 5.32
N GLN A 342 2.21 -18.90 5.53
CA GLN A 342 1.32 -17.98 4.81
C GLN A 342 1.28 -16.56 5.39
N GLY A 343 2.07 -16.25 6.42
CA GLY A 343 2.04 -14.95 7.08
C GLY A 343 3.18 -14.74 8.08
N ALA A 344 3.18 -13.59 8.73
CA ALA A 344 4.16 -13.24 9.75
C ALA A 344 4.02 -14.15 10.98
N LEU A 345 5.16 -14.50 11.56
CA LEU A 345 5.25 -15.21 12.83
C LEU A 345 4.75 -14.33 13.99
N SER A 346 4.13 -14.95 14.99
CA SER A 346 3.85 -14.27 16.26
C SER A 346 5.15 -13.80 16.94
N PRO A 347 5.11 -12.86 17.89
CA PRO A 347 6.33 -12.44 18.60
C PRO A 347 7.10 -13.62 19.24
N LEU A 348 6.37 -14.59 19.80
CA LEU A 348 6.95 -15.80 20.37
C LEU A 348 7.55 -16.70 19.28
N GLY A 349 6.79 -16.93 18.19
CA GLY A 349 7.26 -17.73 17.06
C GLY A 349 8.49 -17.12 16.40
N SER A 350 8.55 -15.79 16.32
CA SER A 350 9.70 -15.04 15.80
C SER A 350 10.94 -15.27 16.64
N SER A 351 10.80 -15.16 17.98
CA SER A 351 11.91 -15.38 18.91
C SER A 351 12.45 -16.81 18.84
N TRP A 352 11.56 -17.80 18.73
CA TRP A 352 11.94 -19.19 18.58
C TRP A 352 12.64 -19.46 17.24
N MET A 353 12.06 -18.98 16.13
CA MET A 353 12.64 -19.16 14.80
C MET A 353 13.99 -18.44 14.64
N ASP A 354 14.19 -17.31 15.30
CA ASP A 354 15.48 -16.60 15.29
C ASP A 354 16.58 -17.45 15.95
N LEU A 355 16.26 -18.13 17.06
CA LEU A 355 17.17 -19.08 17.70
C LEU A 355 17.45 -20.29 16.81
N VAL A 356 16.42 -20.87 16.19
CA VAL A 356 16.56 -22.02 15.28
C VAL A 356 17.41 -21.67 14.07
N LEU A 357 17.13 -20.53 13.42
CA LEU A 357 17.90 -20.03 12.27
C LEU A 357 19.35 -19.73 12.69
N GLY A 358 19.52 -19.07 13.83
CA GLY A 358 20.81 -18.79 14.45
C GLY A 358 21.66 -20.04 14.66
N TYR A 359 21.08 -21.07 15.28
CA TYR A 359 21.76 -22.35 15.51
C TYR A 359 22.02 -23.12 14.23
N THR A 360 21.09 -23.15 13.30
CA THR A 360 21.29 -23.81 12.01
C THR A 360 22.48 -23.20 11.27
N LEU A 361 22.55 -21.87 11.22
CA LEU A 361 23.67 -21.17 10.58
C LEU A 361 24.98 -21.33 11.37
N GLU A 362 24.94 -21.31 12.71
CA GLU A 362 26.10 -21.60 13.56
C GLU A 362 26.65 -22.99 13.27
N SER A 363 25.81 -24.03 13.22
CA SER A 363 26.21 -25.40 12.94
C SER A 363 26.72 -25.60 11.52
N LEU A 364 26.24 -24.85 10.52
CA LEU A 364 26.75 -24.97 9.15
C LEU A 364 28.09 -24.22 8.93
N THR A 365 28.32 -23.14 9.68
CA THR A 365 29.43 -22.20 9.43
C THR A 365 30.49 -22.16 10.54
N ALA A 366 30.20 -22.78 11.69
CA ALA A 366 30.92 -22.65 12.95
C ALA A 366 31.06 -21.19 13.45
N HIS A 367 30.14 -20.29 13.07
CA HIS A 367 30.20 -18.88 13.44
C HIS A 367 28.86 -18.37 14.05
N PRO A 368 28.78 -18.17 15.38
CA PRO A 368 27.52 -17.95 16.11
C PRO A 368 26.79 -16.65 15.77
N ARG A 369 27.49 -15.66 15.19
CA ARG A 369 26.92 -14.34 14.89
C ARG A 369 26.29 -14.22 13.50
N LEU A 370 26.48 -15.20 12.61
CA LEU A 370 26.02 -15.07 11.22
C LEU A 370 24.50 -15.21 11.08
N GLY A 371 23.84 -15.90 12.00
CA GLY A 371 22.38 -16.05 12.00
C GLY A 371 21.65 -15.09 12.93
N ARG A 372 22.28 -13.97 13.33
CA ARG A 372 21.71 -12.98 14.26
C ARG A 372 21.76 -11.55 13.74
N ASP A 373 22.15 -11.38 12.47
CA ASP A 373 22.25 -10.08 11.81
C ASP A 373 22.02 -10.30 10.32
N ALA A 374 20.86 -9.88 9.81
CA ALA A 374 20.54 -10.04 8.41
C ALA A 374 21.32 -9.08 7.50
N VAL A 375 21.89 -7.98 8.01
CA VAL A 375 22.61 -6.99 7.19
C VAL A 375 24.07 -7.37 7.03
N THR A 376 24.76 -7.65 8.13
CA THR A 376 26.21 -7.96 8.13
C THR A 376 26.51 -9.46 8.19
N GLY A 377 25.55 -10.26 8.63
CA GLY A 377 25.61 -11.73 8.66
C GLY A 377 24.95 -12.38 7.44
N ILE A 378 24.41 -13.58 7.63
CA ILE A 378 23.78 -14.42 6.60
C ILE A 378 22.27 -14.48 6.78
N GLY A 379 21.74 -14.40 8.00
CA GLY A 379 20.30 -14.44 8.20
C GLY A 379 19.85 -13.97 9.57
N GLN A 380 18.56 -13.67 9.69
CA GLN A 380 17.90 -13.25 10.92
C GLN A 380 16.38 -13.29 10.75
N VAL A 381 15.64 -13.45 11.85
CA VAL A 381 14.21 -13.13 11.87
C VAL A 381 14.01 -11.64 12.15
N VAL A 382 13.32 -10.94 11.24
CA VAL A 382 13.01 -9.52 11.36
C VAL A 382 11.53 -9.30 11.06
N ASP A 383 10.83 -8.60 11.95
CA ASP A 383 9.38 -8.31 11.86
C ASP A 383 8.51 -9.53 11.54
N GLY A 384 8.82 -10.67 12.17
CA GLY A 384 8.07 -11.92 12.01
C GLY A 384 8.37 -12.70 10.73
N ARG A 385 9.44 -12.36 10.01
CA ARG A 385 9.87 -13.03 8.77
C ARG A 385 11.34 -13.46 8.84
N MET A 386 11.66 -14.61 8.25
CA MET A 386 13.00 -15.17 8.20
C MET A 386 13.72 -14.71 6.94
N TYR A 387 14.75 -13.88 7.06
CA TYR A 387 15.51 -13.39 5.91
C TYR A 387 16.90 -14.04 5.84
N LEU A 388 17.32 -14.38 4.62
CA LEU A 388 18.70 -14.71 4.28
C LEU A 388 19.30 -13.67 3.34
N ASN A 389 20.49 -13.19 3.66
CA ASN A 389 21.27 -12.25 2.86
C ASN A 389 22.06 -12.99 1.78
N ILE A 390 21.45 -13.10 0.60
CA ILE A 390 22.05 -13.76 -0.56
C ILE A 390 23.29 -13.00 -1.05
N SER A 391 23.28 -11.66 -0.98
CA SER A 391 24.45 -10.83 -1.31
C SER A 391 25.70 -11.20 -0.52
N ASN A 392 25.56 -11.46 0.79
CA ASN A 392 26.65 -11.91 1.64
C ASN A 392 27.04 -13.37 1.35
N LEU A 393 26.07 -14.26 1.08
CA LEU A 393 26.37 -15.64 0.66
C LEU A 393 27.18 -15.70 -0.64
N MET A 394 26.99 -14.76 -1.58
CA MET A 394 27.78 -14.68 -2.82
C MET A 394 29.27 -14.40 -2.58
N TRP A 395 29.67 -13.88 -1.41
CA TRP A 395 31.08 -13.76 -1.02
C TRP A 395 31.71 -15.11 -0.60
N VAL A 396 30.88 -16.07 -0.21
CA VAL A 396 31.32 -17.40 0.25
C VAL A 396 31.26 -18.41 -0.89
N MET A 397 30.23 -18.35 -1.74
CA MET A 397 30.01 -19.33 -2.81
C MET A 397 29.36 -18.71 -4.06
N LYS A 398 29.43 -19.41 -5.20
CA LYS A 398 28.85 -18.94 -6.47
C LYS A 398 27.32 -19.05 -6.46
N PRO A 399 26.58 -18.18 -7.17
CA PRO A 399 25.11 -18.23 -7.19
C PRO A 399 24.52 -19.58 -7.61
N ARG A 400 25.19 -20.31 -8.52
CA ARG A 400 24.79 -21.69 -8.89
C ARG A 400 24.77 -22.64 -7.69
N MET A 401 25.75 -22.55 -6.79
CA MET A 401 25.80 -23.38 -5.58
C MET A 401 24.70 -22.99 -4.60
N ILE A 402 24.47 -21.68 -4.41
CA ILE A 402 23.37 -21.16 -3.59
C ILE A 402 22.02 -21.70 -4.13
N SER A 403 21.81 -21.63 -5.44
CA SER A 403 20.58 -22.13 -6.07
C SER A 403 20.32 -23.63 -5.86
N LEU A 404 21.37 -24.44 -5.72
CA LEU A 404 21.20 -25.88 -5.45
C LEU A 404 20.72 -26.14 -4.02
N ILE A 405 21.15 -25.31 -3.06
CA ILE A 405 20.71 -25.41 -1.66
C ILE A 405 19.21 -25.12 -1.56
N PHE A 406 18.74 -24.09 -2.28
CA PHE A 406 17.33 -23.65 -2.20
C PHE A 406 16.42 -24.24 -3.28
N GLY A 407 16.96 -24.99 -4.23
CA GLY A 407 16.18 -25.57 -5.34
C GLY A 407 15.13 -26.59 -4.89
N GLY A 408 15.30 -27.21 -3.72
CA GLY A 408 14.29 -28.08 -3.10
C GLY A 408 13.25 -27.35 -2.26
N LEU A 409 13.44 -26.04 -2.00
CA LEU A 409 12.54 -25.21 -1.19
C LEU A 409 11.63 -24.34 -2.06
N ASP A 410 12.19 -23.73 -3.11
CA ASP A 410 11.45 -22.84 -4.01
C ASP A 410 12.15 -22.76 -5.37
N ALA A 411 11.50 -23.30 -6.42
CA ALA A 411 12.10 -23.37 -7.75
C ALA A 411 12.32 -21.99 -8.38
N TYR A 412 11.39 -21.04 -8.13
CA TYR A 412 11.45 -19.69 -8.67
C TYR A 412 12.60 -18.87 -8.06
N SER A 413 12.72 -18.85 -6.74
CA SER A 413 13.80 -18.20 -6.01
C SER A 413 15.16 -18.78 -6.40
N ALA A 414 15.25 -20.10 -6.55
CA ALA A 414 16.47 -20.76 -7.01
C ALA A 414 16.86 -20.32 -8.44
N ALA A 415 15.89 -20.16 -9.34
CA ALA A 415 16.13 -19.67 -10.70
C ALA A 415 16.63 -18.21 -10.70
N ILE A 416 16.02 -17.33 -9.88
CA ILE A 416 16.43 -15.93 -9.70
C ILE A 416 17.86 -15.86 -9.15
N ILE A 417 18.15 -16.60 -8.09
CA ILE A 417 19.50 -16.64 -7.50
C ILE A 417 20.51 -17.17 -8.52
N ARG A 418 20.15 -18.17 -9.32
CA ARG A 418 21.05 -18.75 -10.33
C ARG A 418 21.43 -17.75 -11.42
N SER A 419 20.50 -16.90 -11.84
CA SER A 419 20.72 -15.88 -12.88
C SER A 419 21.32 -14.58 -12.34
N ALA A 420 21.38 -14.40 -11.02
CA ALA A 420 21.88 -13.18 -10.40
C ALA A 420 23.37 -12.93 -10.72
N ASP A 421 23.67 -11.71 -11.18
CA ASP A 421 25.04 -11.26 -11.43
C ASP A 421 25.75 -10.88 -10.11
N PRO A 422 26.82 -11.58 -9.70
CA PRO A 422 27.58 -11.21 -8.52
C PRO A 422 28.17 -9.79 -8.57
N GLY A 423 28.45 -9.24 -9.76
CA GLY A 423 28.94 -7.87 -9.90
C GLY A 423 27.91 -6.81 -9.49
N GLN A 424 26.63 -7.11 -9.70
CA GLN A 424 25.51 -6.26 -9.30
C GLN A 424 25.14 -6.43 -7.83
N TRP A 425 25.11 -7.67 -7.34
CA TRP A 425 24.48 -8.01 -6.07
C TRP A 425 25.43 -8.21 -4.90
N LYS A 426 26.75 -8.26 -5.12
CA LYS A 426 27.70 -8.29 -4.00
C LYS A 426 27.76 -6.94 -3.32
N THR A 427 27.77 -6.97 -1.99
CA THR A 427 28.13 -5.79 -1.20
C THR A 427 29.53 -5.30 -1.59
N PRO A 428 29.76 -3.97 -1.63
CA PRO A 428 31.00 -3.39 -2.17
C PRO A 428 32.28 -3.82 -1.42
N GLY A 429 32.15 -4.32 -0.19
CA GLY A 429 33.23 -4.97 0.55
C GLY A 429 32.74 -6.24 1.25
N ARG A 430 33.63 -7.23 1.38
CA ARG A 430 33.34 -8.47 2.13
C ARG A 430 33.12 -8.13 3.61
N PRO A 431 31.95 -8.45 4.20
CA PRO A 431 31.73 -8.23 5.62
C PRO A 431 32.78 -8.95 6.48
N PRO A 432 33.32 -8.32 7.55
CA PRO A 432 34.34 -8.92 8.40
C PRO A 432 33.92 -10.27 8.99
N LEU A 433 32.64 -10.40 9.36
CA LEU A 433 32.04 -11.64 9.89
C LEU A 433 32.15 -12.81 8.90
N LEU A 434 32.33 -12.55 7.60
CA LEU A 434 32.48 -13.61 6.61
C LEU A 434 33.91 -14.15 6.48
N SER A 435 34.88 -13.55 7.16
CA SER A 435 36.29 -13.94 7.08
C SER A 435 36.51 -15.29 7.75
N GLY A 436 37.24 -16.19 7.08
CA GLY A 436 37.57 -17.51 7.64
C GLY A 436 36.43 -18.54 7.65
N ILE A 437 35.20 -18.18 7.23
CA ILE A 437 34.05 -19.11 7.19
C ILE A 437 34.37 -20.38 6.40
N LEU A 438 34.96 -20.28 5.21
CA LEU A 438 35.24 -21.47 4.39
C LEU A 438 36.16 -22.46 5.12
N ALA A 439 37.17 -21.96 5.82
CA ALA A 439 38.08 -22.81 6.59
C ALA A 439 37.44 -23.37 7.86
N ALA A 440 36.56 -22.61 8.52
CA ALA A 440 35.82 -23.06 9.69
C ALA A 440 34.76 -24.10 9.31
N SER A 441 33.97 -23.81 8.28
CA SER A 441 32.96 -24.71 7.70
C SER A 441 33.60 -25.99 7.19
N LEU A 442 34.70 -25.97 6.43
CA LEU A 442 35.39 -27.20 6.00
C LEU A 442 35.86 -28.08 7.16
N ARG A 443 36.30 -27.48 8.28
CA ARG A 443 36.71 -28.23 9.48
C ARG A 443 35.53 -28.84 10.23
N HIS A 444 34.38 -28.18 10.20
CA HIS A 444 33.18 -28.62 10.89
C HIS A 444 32.28 -29.53 10.02
N SER A 445 32.31 -29.33 8.70
CA SER A 445 31.50 -30.05 7.72
C SER A 445 32.08 -31.42 7.34
N HIS A 446 33.30 -31.75 7.77
CA HIS A 446 33.86 -33.09 7.60
C HIS A 446 32.90 -34.14 8.18
N ASP A 447 32.36 -33.86 9.37
CA ASP A 447 31.41 -34.75 10.03
C ASP A 447 30.07 -34.79 9.29
N LEU A 448 29.60 -33.63 8.81
CA LEU A 448 28.34 -33.52 8.06
C LEU A 448 28.39 -34.29 6.72
N PHE A 449 29.49 -34.17 5.97
CA PHE A 449 29.70 -34.92 4.73
C PHE A 449 29.78 -36.42 5.00
N PHE A 450 30.49 -36.82 6.06
CA PHE A 450 30.57 -38.21 6.48
C PHE A 450 29.19 -38.77 6.86
N HIS A 451 28.39 -38.00 7.60
CA HIS A 451 27.04 -38.39 8.02
C HIS A 451 26.08 -38.44 6.83
N ALA A 452 26.17 -37.50 5.89
CA ALA A 452 25.37 -37.52 4.66
C ALA A 452 25.74 -38.71 3.76
N ALA A 453 27.04 -38.99 3.58
CA ALA A 453 27.52 -40.15 2.83
C ALA A 453 27.07 -41.45 3.49
N ARG A 454 27.16 -41.54 4.82
CA ARG A 454 26.67 -42.70 5.59
C ARG A 454 25.16 -42.85 5.48
N GLY A 455 24.39 -41.77 5.52
CA GLY A 455 22.94 -41.79 5.32
C GLY A 455 22.54 -42.27 3.92
N PHE A 456 23.33 -41.91 2.89
CA PHE A 456 23.10 -42.38 1.52
C PHE A 456 23.51 -43.85 1.33
N LEU A 457 24.65 -44.26 1.89
CA LEU A 457 25.19 -45.62 1.70
C LEU A 457 24.55 -46.67 2.63
N LEU A 458 24.12 -46.26 3.83
CA LEU A 458 23.58 -47.11 4.89
C LEU A 458 22.28 -46.53 5.47
N PRO A 459 21.23 -46.32 4.64
CA PRO A 459 20.03 -45.60 5.07
C PRO A 459 19.31 -46.28 6.23
N GLU A 460 19.21 -47.62 6.24
CA GLU A 460 18.54 -48.36 7.32
C GLU A 460 19.29 -48.30 8.65
N THR A 461 20.63 -48.36 8.60
CA THR A 461 21.48 -48.26 9.79
C THR A 461 21.39 -46.89 10.41
N VAL A 462 21.48 -45.83 9.60
CA VAL A 462 21.32 -44.44 10.09
C VAL A 462 19.90 -44.21 10.62
N ALA A 463 18.87 -44.73 9.96
CA ALA A 463 17.50 -44.63 10.44
C ALA A 463 17.30 -45.35 11.79
N HIS A 464 17.93 -46.51 11.99
CA HIS A 464 17.91 -47.22 13.27
C HIS A 464 18.65 -46.43 14.37
N GLU A 465 19.83 -45.89 14.08
CA GLU A 465 20.60 -45.05 15.00
C GLU A 465 19.83 -43.78 15.40
N CYS A 466 19.23 -43.07 14.43
CA CYS A 466 18.38 -41.92 14.73
C CYS A 466 17.16 -42.30 15.60
N ARG A 467 16.53 -43.45 15.36
CA ARG A 467 15.41 -43.93 16.21
C ARG A 467 15.88 -44.25 17.62
N ALA A 468 17.07 -44.83 17.78
CA ALA A 468 17.65 -45.13 19.08
C ALA A 468 18.00 -43.85 19.85
N SER A 469 18.62 -42.87 19.19
CA SER A 469 18.97 -41.58 19.80
C SER A 469 17.75 -40.71 20.10
N THR A 470 16.62 -40.90 19.40
CA THR A 470 15.37 -40.16 19.67
C THR A 470 14.92 -40.34 21.13
N ALA A 471 15.03 -41.55 21.69
CA ALA A 471 14.63 -41.80 23.07
C ALA A 471 15.57 -41.14 24.11
N GLU A 472 16.83 -40.93 23.76
CA GLU A 472 17.78 -40.20 24.61
C GLU A 472 17.58 -38.68 24.46
N PHE A 473 17.29 -38.21 23.26
CA PHE A 473 16.91 -36.82 22.98
C PHE A 473 15.66 -36.39 23.75
N LEU A 474 14.61 -37.21 23.73
CA LEU A 474 13.39 -36.94 24.49
C LEU A 474 13.66 -36.88 26.00
N ARG A 475 14.49 -37.79 26.54
CA ARG A 475 14.88 -37.75 27.97
C ARG A 475 15.65 -36.49 28.32
N ALA A 476 16.58 -36.07 27.47
CA ALA A 476 17.35 -34.85 27.69
C ALA A 476 16.47 -33.58 27.58
N LEU A 477 15.40 -33.61 26.78
CA LEU A 477 14.37 -32.56 26.76
C LEU A 477 13.55 -32.55 28.05
N ASP A 478 13.08 -33.70 28.52
CA ASP A 478 12.33 -33.82 29.79
C ASP A 478 13.17 -33.33 30.98
N ASP A 479 14.46 -33.67 31.01
CA ASP A 479 15.41 -33.20 32.03
C ASP A 479 15.57 -31.67 32.00
N LEU A 480 15.56 -31.06 30.82
CA LEU A 480 15.59 -29.61 30.66
C LEU A 480 14.29 -28.93 31.09
N GLU A 481 13.13 -29.53 30.78
CA GLU A 481 11.82 -29.03 31.22
C GLU A 481 11.67 -29.10 32.74
N SER A 482 12.33 -30.06 33.38
CA SER A 482 12.33 -30.20 34.85
C SER A 482 13.15 -29.12 35.57
N GLN A 483 14.00 -28.38 34.84
CA GLN A 483 14.78 -27.28 35.39
C GLN A 483 13.93 -26.00 35.41
N ASP A 484 14.00 -25.23 36.51
CA ASP A 484 13.34 -23.93 36.65
C ASP A 484 14.06 -22.84 35.84
N LEU A 485 14.09 -23.02 34.52
CA LEU A 485 14.75 -22.12 33.56
C LEU A 485 13.78 -21.05 33.09
N SER A 486 14.32 -19.86 32.82
CA SER A 486 13.59 -18.89 32.01
C SER A 486 13.34 -19.47 30.61
N PHE A 487 12.24 -19.07 29.95
CA PHE A 487 11.95 -19.54 28.58
C PHE A 487 13.12 -19.31 27.60
N ALA A 488 13.83 -18.18 27.75
CA ALA A 488 15.00 -17.86 26.94
C ALA A 488 16.21 -18.77 27.22
N ASP A 489 16.38 -19.23 28.46
CA ASP A 489 17.45 -20.17 28.83
C ASP A 489 17.11 -21.59 28.40
N TYR A 490 15.84 -22.00 28.57
CA TYR A 490 15.34 -23.27 28.05
C TYR A 490 15.54 -23.37 26.54
N CYS A 491 15.08 -22.39 25.75
CA CYS A 491 15.27 -22.42 24.29
C CYS A 491 16.75 -22.42 23.90
N ARG A 492 17.61 -21.73 24.65
CA ARG A 492 19.06 -21.73 24.38
C ARG A 492 19.68 -23.11 24.59
N GLN A 493 19.32 -23.78 25.67
CA GLN A 493 19.87 -25.09 26.00
C GLN A 493 19.27 -26.21 25.13
N ALA A 494 17.94 -26.20 24.93
CA ALA A 494 17.26 -27.15 24.06
C ALA A 494 17.72 -27.06 22.60
N GLY A 495 17.99 -25.86 22.08
CA GLY A 495 18.52 -25.69 20.72
C GLY A 495 19.96 -26.19 20.52
N ARG A 496 20.67 -26.52 21.61
CA ARG A 496 22.03 -27.08 21.60
C ARG A 496 22.09 -28.50 22.14
N LEU A 497 20.94 -29.15 22.31
CA LEU A 497 20.88 -30.52 22.78
C LEU A 497 21.51 -31.44 21.74
N THR A 498 22.58 -32.11 22.13
CA THR A 498 23.23 -33.15 21.34
C THR A 498 23.20 -34.43 22.15
N VAL A 499 22.72 -35.52 21.57
CA VAL A 499 22.58 -36.82 22.25
C VAL A 499 23.15 -37.93 21.40
#